data_AF-A0A2X1IQW4-F1
#
_entry.id   AF-A0A2X1IQW4-F1
#
_cell.length_a   1.000
_cell.length_b   1.000
_cell.length_c   1.000
_cell.angle_alpha   90.00
_cell.angle_beta   90.00
_cell.angle_gamma   90.00
#
_symmetry.space_group_name_H-M   'P 1'
#
loop_
_entity.id
_entity.type
_entity.pdbx_description
1 polymer ?
#
loop_
_entity_poly.entity_id
_entity_poly.type
_entity_poly.pdbx_seq_one_letter_code
_entity_poly.pdbx_strand_id
1 'polypeptide(L)'
;MQERHTEQDYRALLIADTPIIDVRAPIEFEQGAMPAAINLPLMNNDERAAVGTCYKQQGSDAALALGHKLVAGEIRQQRMDAWRAACLQNPQGILCCARGGQRSHIVQSWLHAAGIDYPLVEGGYKALRQTAIQATIELAQKTDSADWRLYRQR
;
A
#
# COMPACT_ATOMS: atom_id res chain seq x y z
N MET A 1 -9.46 -19.24 5.42
CA MET A 1 -8.19 -18.94 6.10
C MET A 1 -7.31 -18.29 5.04
N GLN A 2 -7.14 -16.96 5.05
CA GLN A 2 -6.23 -16.30 4.10
C GLN A 2 -4.80 -16.68 4.48
N GLU A 3 -4.05 -17.22 3.52
CA GLU A 3 -2.63 -17.50 3.69
C GLU A 3 -1.89 -16.18 3.88
N ARG A 4 -1.13 -16.08 4.97
CA ARG A 4 -0.38 -14.87 5.28
C ARG A 4 0.75 -14.68 4.28
N HIS A 5 0.92 -13.47 3.77
CA HIS A 5 2.04 -13.15 2.89
C HIS A 5 3.36 -13.33 3.63
N THR A 6 4.26 -14.07 3.01
CA THR A 6 5.64 -14.29 3.42
C THR A 6 6.56 -13.18 2.88
N GLU A 7 7.81 -13.15 3.35
CA GLU A 7 8.81 -12.23 2.80
C GLU A 7 9.08 -12.51 1.31
N GLN A 8 9.07 -13.79 0.91
CA GLN A 8 9.23 -14.22 -0.46
C GLN A 8 8.12 -13.65 -1.36
N ASP A 9 6.89 -13.59 -0.87
CA ASP A 9 5.76 -13.01 -1.62
C ASP A 9 5.98 -11.52 -1.87
N TYR A 10 6.44 -10.76 -0.86
CA TYR A 10 6.75 -9.35 -1.05
C TYR A 10 7.91 -9.14 -2.04
N ARG A 11 8.95 -9.98 -2.00
CA ARG A 11 10.05 -9.90 -2.98
C ARG A 11 9.55 -10.18 -4.40
N ALA A 12 8.70 -11.18 -4.58
CA ALA A 12 8.12 -11.50 -5.88
C ALA A 12 7.32 -10.32 -6.44
N LEU A 13 6.48 -9.67 -5.62
CA LEU A 13 5.72 -8.46 -6.01
C LEU A 13 6.66 -7.32 -6.45
N LEU A 14 7.74 -7.10 -5.70
CA LEU A 14 8.70 -6.02 -6.00
C LEU A 14 9.52 -6.30 -7.27
N ILE A 15 9.93 -7.55 -7.49
CA ILE A 15 10.71 -7.94 -8.68
C ILE A 15 9.84 -7.90 -9.94
N ALA A 16 8.56 -8.27 -9.82
CA ALA A 16 7.63 -8.31 -10.94
C ALA A 16 7.07 -6.92 -11.33
N ASP A 17 7.47 -5.85 -10.64
CA ASP A 17 6.87 -4.52 -10.76
C ASP A 17 5.33 -4.58 -10.72
N THR A 18 4.79 -5.41 -9.82
CA THR A 18 3.33 -5.60 -9.72
C THR A 18 2.66 -4.24 -9.49
N PRO A 19 1.64 -3.86 -10.28
CA PRO A 19 0.95 -2.59 -10.10
C PRO A 19 0.33 -2.49 -8.70
N ILE A 20 0.62 -1.39 -7.99
CA ILE A 20 0.10 -1.18 -6.64
C ILE A 20 -0.87 0.00 -6.66
N ILE A 21 -2.10 -0.24 -6.22
CA ILE A 21 -3.05 0.84 -5.90
C ILE A 21 -2.83 1.23 -4.44
N ASP A 22 -2.10 2.32 -4.20
CA ASP A 22 -1.83 2.85 -2.87
C ASP A 22 -2.99 3.76 -2.42
N VAL A 23 -3.72 3.32 -1.40
CA VAL A 23 -4.90 4.02 -0.86
C VAL A 23 -4.58 4.92 0.34
N ARG A 24 -3.29 5.14 0.63
CA ARG A 24 -2.84 6.14 1.60
C ARG A 24 -3.18 7.56 1.13
N ALA A 25 -3.16 8.51 2.06
CA ALA A 25 -3.35 9.91 1.69
C ALA A 25 -2.15 10.43 0.86
N PRO A 26 -2.35 11.45 0.01
CA PRO A 26 -1.28 11.98 -0.85
C PRO A 26 0.00 12.32 -0.09
N ILE A 27 -0.10 12.95 1.08
CA ILE A 27 1.07 13.31 1.89
C ILE A 27 1.91 12.11 2.33
N GLU A 28 1.30 10.93 2.53
CA GLU A 28 2.05 9.71 2.86
C GLU A 28 2.73 9.12 1.63
N PHE A 29 2.10 9.24 0.46
CA PHE A 29 2.62 8.73 -0.80
C PHE A 29 3.81 9.56 -1.27
N GLU A 30 3.71 10.89 -1.16
CA GLU A 30 4.79 11.85 -1.47
C GLU A 30 6.02 11.64 -0.58
N GLN A 31 5.84 11.25 0.69
CA GLN A 31 6.93 10.91 1.60
C GLN A 31 7.67 9.62 1.21
N GLY A 32 7.06 8.79 0.36
CA GLY A 32 7.67 7.58 -0.16
C GLY A 32 6.62 6.58 -0.63
N ALA A 33 6.86 6.02 -1.80
CA ALA A 33 6.01 5.04 -2.48
C ALA A 33 6.85 3.94 -3.11
N MET A 34 6.21 2.81 -3.44
CA MET A 34 6.85 1.79 -4.28
C MET A 34 6.85 2.25 -5.75
N PRO A 35 7.87 1.91 -6.56
CA PRO A 35 7.98 2.41 -7.94
C PRO A 35 6.77 2.11 -8.82
N ALA A 36 6.19 0.91 -8.72
CA ALA A 36 5.02 0.49 -9.48
C ALA A 36 3.67 0.97 -8.88
N ALA A 37 3.70 1.88 -7.90
CA ALA A 37 2.49 2.34 -7.22
C ALA A 37 1.85 3.58 -7.86
N ILE A 38 0.52 3.57 -7.95
CA ILE A 38 -0.30 4.75 -8.22
C ILE A 38 -1.08 5.12 -6.95
N ASN A 39 -1.24 6.42 -6.68
CA ASN A 39 -2.00 6.87 -5.51
C ASN A 39 -3.46 7.11 -5.86
N LEU A 40 -4.36 6.30 -5.28
CA LEU A 40 -5.80 6.50 -5.33
C LEU A 40 -6.34 6.50 -3.89
N PRO A 41 -6.29 7.66 -3.21
CA PRO A 41 -6.45 7.72 -1.77
C PRO A 41 -7.86 7.34 -1.30
N LEU A 42 -7.95 6.56 -0.23
CA LEU A 42 -9.21 6.41 0.51
C LEU A 42 -9.62 7.73 1.17
N MET A 43 -8.66 8.56 1.56
CA MET A 43 -8.87 9.86 2.20
C MET A 43 -7.83 10.86 1.72
N ASN A 44 -8.25 12.11 1.50
CA ASN A 44 -7.30 13.20 1.28
C ASN A 44 -6.54 13.56 2.58
N ASN A 45 -5.64 14.53 2.52
CA ASN A 45 -4.80 14.91 3.66
C ASN A 45 -5.61 15.41 4.87
N ASP A 46 -6.65 16.22 4.62
CA ASP A 46 -7.47 16.82 5.68
C ASP A 46 -8.39 15.79 6.34
N GLU A 47 -9.05 14.95 5.52
CA GLU A 47 -9.88 13.84 5.99
C GLU A 47 -9.05 12.85 6.81
N ARG A 48 -7.84 12.50 6.34
CA ARG A 48 -6.90 11.67 7.09
C ARG A 48 -6.55 12.31 8.42
N ALA A 49 -6.25 13.61 8.45
CA ALA A 49 -5.87 14.30 9.68
C ALA A 49 -7.03 14.33 10.68
N ALA A 50 -8.26 14.59 10.22
CA ALA A 50 -9.47 14.57 11.03
C ALA A 50 -9.73 13.18 11.63
N VAL A 51 -9.69 12.12 10.81
CA VAL A 51 -9.87 10.73 11.27
C VAL A 51 -8.76 10.30 12.21
N GLY A 52 -7.50 10.66 11.92
CA GLY A 52 -6.37 10.38 12.79
C GLY A 52 -6.47 11.06 14.15
N THR A 53 -7.01 12.29 14.19
CA THR A 53 -7.27 13.03 15.43
C THR A 53 -8.40 12.39 16.22
N CYS A 54 -9.51 12.07 15.56
CA CYS A 54 -10.64 11.37 16.16
C CYS A 54 -10.21 10.01 16.74
N TYR A 55 -9.38 9.24 16.03
CA TYR A 55 -8.85 7.97 16.52
C TYR A 55 -8.09 8.13 17.83
N LYS A 56 -7.20 9.13 17.92
CA LYS A 56 -6.41 9.39 19.12
C LYS A 56 -7.26 9.85 20.31
N GLN A 57 -8.33 10.61 20.05
CA GLN A 57 -9.14 11.23 21.10
C GLN A 57 -10.32 10.35 21.54
N GLN A 58 -10.91 9.59 20.62
CA GLN A 58 -12.21 8.93 20.78
C GLN A 58 -12.18 7.45 20.41
N GLY A 59 -11.05 6.92 19.93
CA GLY A 59 -10.86 5.50 19.64
C GLY A 59 -11.29 5.08 18.23
N SER A 60 -11.17 3.77 17.99
CA SER A 60 -11.35 3.17 16.66
C SER A 60 -12.75 3.34 16.09
N ASP A 61 -13.79 3.07 16.88
CA ASP A 61 -15.18 3.07 16.37
C ASP A 61 -15.64 4.47 15.98
N ALA A 62 -15.27 5.48 16.77
CA ALA A 62 -15.56 6.87 16.46
C ALA A 62 -14.83 7.33 15.18
N ALA A 63 -13.56 6.94 15.02
CA ALA A 63 -12.78 7.26 13.82
C ALA A 63 -13.34 6.56 12.57
N LEU A 64 -13.78 5.31 12.69
CA LEU A 64 -14.42 4.57 11.61
C LEU A 64 -15.75 5.24 11.20
N ALA A 65 -16.58 5.60 12.17
CA ALA A 65 -17.82 6.30 11.92
C ALA A 65 -17.59 7.67 11.24
N LEU A 66 -16.57 8.42 11.68
CA LEU A 66 -16.17 9.67 11.05
C LEU A 66 -15.68 9.44 9.61
N GLY A 67 -14.86 8.41 9.39
CA GLY A 67 -14.38 8.04 8.05
C GLY A 67 -15.53 7.74 7.09
N HIS A 68 -16.54 6.98 7.53
CA HIS A 68 -17.73 6.72 6.72
C HIS A 68 -18.56 7.97 6.42
N LYS A 69 -18.58 8.95 7.34
CA LYS A 69 -19.26 10.24 7.11
C LYS A 69 -18.52 11.11 6.10
N LEU A 70 -17.19 11.15 6.17
CA LEU A 70 -16.35 11.95 5.29
C LEU A 70 -16.29 11.36 3.87
N VAL A 71 -16.25 10.03 3.76
CA VAL A 71 -16.16 9.32 2.48
C VAL A 71 -17.53 8.73 2.13
N ALA A 72 -18.48 9.61 1.82
CA ALA A 72 -19.86 9.28 1.49
C ALA A 72 -20.33 9.97 0.20
N GLY A 73 -21.53 9.58 -0.27
CA GLY A 73 -22.19 10.21 -1.42
C GLY A 73 -21.31 10.28 -2.66
N GLU A 74 -21.25 11.46 -3.26
CA GLU A 74 -20.49 11.70 -4.50
C GLU A 74 -18.98 11.47 -4.33
N ILE A 75 -18.40 11.87 -3.19
CA ILE A 75 -16.97 11.65 -2.91
C ILE A 75 -16.64 10.16 -2.94
N ARG A 76 -17.47 9.34 -2.29
CA ARG A 76 -17.31 7.88 -2.32
C ARG A 76 -17.45 7.34 -3.74
N GLN A 77 -18.42 7.83 -4.50
CA GLN A 77 -18.66 7.37 -5.87
C GLN A 77 -17.46 7.70 -6.78
N GLN A 78 -16.94 8.93 -6.73
CA GLN A 78 -15.76 9.34 -7.50
C GLN A 78 -14.54 8.46 -7.18
N ARG A 79 -14.29 8.16 -5.89
CA ARG A 79 -13.20 7.25 -5.49
C ARG A 79 -13.43 5.83 -5.97
N MET A 80 -14.67 5.32 -5.87
CA MET A 80 -15.04 4.02 -6.39
C MET A 80 -14.80 3.90 -7.90
N ASP A 81 -15.21 4.90 -8.68
CA ASP A 81 -15.04 4.89 -10.14
C ASP A 81 -13.55 4.90 -10.52
N ALA A 82 -12.73 5.68 -9.80
CA ALA A 82 -11.28 5.68 -9.98
C ALA A 82 -10.64 4.32 -9.67
N TRP A 83 -11.02 3.68 -8.56
CA TRP A 83 -10.50 2.34 -8.23
C TRP A 83 -10.95 1.30 -9.25
N ARG A 84 -12.21 1.32 -9.69
CA ARG A 84 -12.71 0.42 -10.73
C ARG A 84 -11.92 0.55 -12.02
N ALA A 85 -11.69 1.78 -12.49
CA ALA A 85 -10.91 2.03 -13.69
C ALA A 85 -9.48 1.50 -13.55
N ALA A 86 -8.84 1.74 -12.40
CA ALA A 86 -7.49 1.26 -12.14
C ALA A 86 -7.40 -0.27 -12.06
N CYS A 87 -8.36 -0.95 -11.43
CA CYS A 87 -8.43 -2.41 -11.39
C CYS A 87 -8.61 -3.01 -12.80
N LEU A 88 -9.43 -2.39 -13.65
CA LEU A 88 -9.59 -2.82 -15.04
C LEU A 88 -8.31 -2.66 -15.86
N GLN A 89 -7.57 -1.57 -15.64
CA GLN A 89 -6.28 -1.33 -16.29
C GLN A 89 -5.18 -2.26 -15.76
N ASN A 90 -5.28 -2.68 -14.49
CA ASN A 90 -4.26 -3.47 -13.79
C ASN A 90 -4.89 -4.73 -13.16
N PRO A 91 -5.35 -5.71 -13.95
CA PRO A 91 -6.06 -6.88 -13.43
C PRO A 91 -5.22 -7.77 -12.51
N GLN A 92 -3.88 -7.66 -12.59
CA GLN A 92 -2.92 -8.39 -11.74
C GLN A 92 -2.34 -7.51 -10.63
N GLY A 93 -2.92 -6.33 -10.40
CA GLY A 93 -2.43 -5.41 -9.38
C GLY A 93 -2.93 -5.75 -7.98
N ILE A 94 -2.52 -4.93 -7.02
CA ILE A 94 -2.77 -5.18 -5.59
C ILE A 94 -3.02 -3.89 -4.82
N LEU A 95 -3.93 -3.91 -3.83
CA LEU A 95 -4.17 -2.78 -2.94
C LEU A 95 -3.08 -2.68 -1.88
N CYS A 96 -2.69 -1.46 -1.54
CA CYS A 96 -1.76 -1.21 -0.45
C CYS A 96 -2.22 -0.03 0.42
N CYS A 97 -2.06 -0.16 1.74
CA CYS A 97 -2.10 0.99 2.65
C CYS A 97 -0.86 0.98 3.53
N ALA A 98 -0.74 1.87 4.53
CA ALA A 98 0.49 1.99 5.31
C ALA A 98 0.95 0.69 6.00
N ARG A 99 -0.01 -0.11 6.51
CA ARG A 99 0.29 -1.29 7.34
C ARG A 99 -0.62 -2.51 7.06
N GLY A 100 -1.32 -2.52 5.93
CA GLY A 100 -2.31 -3.58 5.63
C GLY A 100 -3.50 -3.59 6.60
N GLY A 101 -3.85 -2.43 7.16
CA GLY A 101 -4.93 -2.30 8.15
C GLY A 101 -6.29 -1.97 7.53
N GLN A 102 -7.15 -1.31 8.31
CA GLN A 102 -8.55 -1.02 7.94
C GLN A 102 -8.71 -0.31 6.59
N ARG A 103 -7.82 0.62 6.22
CA ARG A 103 -7.98 1.43 5.00
C ARG A 103 -8.02 0.59 3.72
N SER A 104 -7.07 -0.34 3.54
CA SER A 104 -7.08 -1.23 2.37
C SER A 104 -8.24 -2.21 2.41
N HIS A 105 -8.63 -2.69 3.60
CA HIS A 105 -9.78 -3.58 3.76
C HIS A 105 -11.13 -2.91 3.45
N ILE A 106 -11.31 -1.63 3.80
CA ILE A 106 -12.51 -0.86 3.44
C ILE A 106 -12.63 -0.73 1.93
N VAL A 107 -11.53 -0.36 1.25
CA VAL A 107 -11.53 -0.25 -0.22
C VAL A 107 -11.77 -1.61 -0.86
N GLN A 108 -11.10 -2.66 -0.40
CA GLN A 108 -11.31 -4.03 -0.88
C GLN A 108 -12.77 -4.47 -0.69
N SER A 109 -13.37 -4.22 0.48
CA SER A 109 -14.76 -4.56 0.77
C SER A 109 -15.72 -3.84 -0.19
N TRP A 110 -15.48 -2.57 -0.49
CA TRP A 110 -16.31 -1.82 -1.43
C TRP A 110 -16.13 -2.29 -2.88
N LEU A 111 -14.90 -2.61 -3.30
CA LEU A 111 -14.64 -3.20 -4.62
C LEU A 111 -15.29 -4.58 -4.76
N HIS A 112 -15.17 -5.42 -3.74
CA HIS A 112 -15.80 -6.74 -3.69
C HIS A 112 -17.33 -6.63 -3.79
N ALA A 113 -17.93 -5.68 -3.06
CA ALA A 113 -19.37 -5.40 -3.17
C ALA A 113 -19.78 -4.91 -4.57
N ALA A 114 -18.86 -4.32 -5.33
CA ALA A 114 -19.03 -3.93 -6.73
C ALA A 114 -18.68 -5.06 -7.74
N GLY A 115 -18.38 -6.27 -7.25
CA GLY A 115 -18.06 -7.45 -8.07
C GLY A 115 -16.60 -7.55 -8.51
N ILE A 116 -15.70 -6.78 -7.91
CA ILE A 116 -14.26 -6.80 -8.21
C ILE A 116 -13.53 -7.41 -7.03
N ASP A 117 -13.01 -8.62 -7.22
CA ASP A 117 -12.06 -9.20 -6.27
C ASP A 117 -10.66 -8.68 -6.60
N TYR A 118 -10.02 -8.10 -5.60
CA TYR A 118 -8.71 -7.47 -5.77
C TYR A 118 -7.87 -7.70 -4.51
N PRO A 119 -6.66 -8.29 -4.64
CA PRO A 119 -5.86 -8.65 -3.49
C PRO A 119 -5.34 -7.40 -2.76
N LEU A 120 -4.85 -7.59 -1.54
CA LEU A 120 -4.17 -6.55 -0.79
C LEU A 120 -2.82 -7.02 -0.26
N VAL A 121 -1.90 -6.08 -0.07
CA VAL A 121 -0.62 -6.33 0.55
C VAL A 121 -0.82 -6.40 2.07
N GLU A 122 -0.73 -7.59 2.64
CA GLU A 122 -0.64 -7.75 4.08
C GLU A 122 0.58 -6.98 4.62
N GLY A 123 0.45 -6.33 5.79
CA GLY A 123 1.52 -5.48 6.33
C GLY A 123 1.80 -4.19 5.54
N GLY A 124 1.21 -4.02 4.36
CA GLY A 124 1.16 -2.78 3.57
C GLY A 124 2.52 -2.24 3.12
N TYR A 125 2.58 -0.93 2.87
CA TYR A 125 3.77 -0.22 2.43
C TYR A 125 4.96 -0.44 3.37
N LYS A 126 4.71 -0.55 4.69
CA LYS A 126 5.75 -0.87 5.67
C LYS A 126 6.44 -2.19 5.34
N ALA A 127 5.70 -3.25 5.06
CA ALA A 127 6.26 -4.56 4.74
C ALA A 127 7.08 -4.50 3.44
N LEU A 128 6.49 -3.97 2.36
CA LEU A 128 7.19 -3.81 1.07
C LEU A 128 8.49 -3.02 1.20
N ARG A 129 8.44 -1.87 1.89
CA ARG A 129 9.62 -1.03 2.13
C ARG A 129 10.69 -1.78 2.94
N GLN A 130 10.30 -2.51 3.99
CA GLN A 130 11.25 -3.28 4.78
C GLN A 130 11.91 -4.37 3.96
N THR A 131 11.14 -5.10 3.14
CA THR A 131 11.67 -6.10 2.21
C THR A 131 12.64 -5.51 1.21
N ALA A 132 12.32 -4.36 0.61
CA ALA A 132 13.20 -3.67 -0.34
C ALA A 132 14.53 -3.23 0.31
N ILE A 133 14.47 -2.67 1.53
CA ILE A 133 15.66 -2.29 2.30
C ILE A 133 16.51 -3.52 2.59
N GLN A 134 15.90 -4.61 3.07
CA GLN A 134 16.60 -5.84 3.42
C GLN A 134 17.30 -6.46 2.21
N ALA A 135 16.61 -6.54 1.06
CA ALA A 135 17.20 -7.00 -0.19
C ALA A 135 18.38 -6.13 -0.63
N THR A 136 18.29 -4.80 -0.46
CA THR A 136 19.38 -3.87 -0.79
C THR A 136 20.60 -4.11 0.10
N ILE A 137 20.40 -4.30 1.42
CA ILE A 137 21.48 -4.58 2.38
C ILE A 137 22.19 -5.89 2.02
N GLU A 138 21.44 -6.94 1.71
CA GLU A 138 22.00 -8.25 1.31
C GLU A 138 22.86 -8.15 0.05
N LEU A 139 22.43 -7.37 -0.94
CA LEU A 139 23.18 -7.16 -2.17
C LEU A 139 24.47 -6.37 -1.93
N ALA A 140 24.42 -5.35 -1.08
CA ALA A 140 25.61 -4.59 -0.69
C ALA A 140 26.64 -5.49 0.02
N GLN A 141 26.22 -6.31 0.98
CA GLN A 141 27.10 -7.22 1.72
C GLN A 141 27.75 -8.30 0.84
N LYS A 142 27.01 -8.83 -0.15
CA LYS A 142 27.57 -9.79 -1.13
C LYS A 142 28.62 -9.16 -2.04
N THR A 143 28.51 -7.86 -2.29
CA THR A 143 29.48 -7.12 -3.09
C THR A 143 30.78 -6.90 -2.32
N ASP A 144 30.71 -6.70 -0.99
CA ASP A 144 31.88 -6.54 -0.12
C ASP A 144 32.68 -7.84 0.11
N SER A 145 32.05 -9.02 -0.04
CA SER A 145 32.73 -10.31 0.09
C SER A 145 33.42 -10.79 -1.19
N ALA A 146 33.11 -10.17 -2.34
CA ALA A 146 33.95 -10.29 -3.52
C ALA A 146 35.23 -9.48 -3.28
N ASP A 147 36.38 -10.15 -3.22
CA ASP A 147 37.66 -9.55 -2.86
C ASP A 147 38.06 -8.43 -3.84
N TRP A 148 37.62 -7.21 -3.55
CA TRP A 148 37.91 -6.01 -4.34
C TRP A 148 39.43 -5.75 -4.42
N ARG A 149 40.22 -6.37 -3.54
CA ARG A 149 41.70 -6.31 -3.55
C ARG A 149 42.29 -6.90 -4.83
N LEU A 150 41.59 -7.84 -5.51
CA LEU A 150 42.03 -8.39 -6.79
C LEU A 150 41.92 -7.39 -7.96
N TYR A 151 41.08 -6.36 -7.85
CA TYR A 151 40.88 -5.35 -8.90
C TYR A 151 41.80 -4.12 -8.76
N ARG A 152 42.58 -4.00 -7.68
CA ARG A 152 43.44 -2.83 -7.41
C ARG A 152 44.92 -3.01 -7.84
N GLN A 153 45.29 -4.15 -8.43
CA GLN A 153 46.66 -4.43 -8.89
C GLN A 153 46.81 -4.42 -10.42
N ARG A 154 45.88 -3.80 -11.16
CA ARG A 154 46.03 -3.52 -12.59
C ARG A 154 46.06 -2.02 -12.84
#